data_AF-A0A965HPB6-F1
#
_entry.id   AF-A0A965HPB6-F1
#
_cell.length_a   1.000
_cell.length_b   1.000
_cell.length_c   1.000
_cell.angle_alpha   90.00
_cell.angle_beta   90.00
_cell.angle_gamma   90.00
#
_symmetry.space_group_name_H-M   'P 1'
#
loop_
_entity.id
_entity.type
_entity.pdbx_description
1 polymer ?
#
loop_
_entity_poly.entity_id
_entity_poly.type
_entity_poly.pdbx_seq_one_letter_code
_entity_poly.pdbx_strand_id
1 'polypeptide(L)' 'MIQPVHAELAVGKPAPDFELPDAEGTLHRLSSLRGRWVVVYFYPKNDTPGCTAEACNLR' A
#
# COMPACT_ATOMS: atom_id res chain seq x y z
N MET A 1 1.62 14.58 -21.63
CA MET A 1 1.41 13.11 -21.60
C MET A 1 0.80 12.77 -20.26
N ILE A 2 -0.52 12.69 -20.20
CA ILE A 2 -1.26 12.45 -18.95
C ILE A 2 -1.48 10.94 -18.88
N GLN A 3 -0.79 10.27 -17.96
CA GLN A 3 -0.97 8.84 -17.76
C GLN A 3 -2.36 8.59 -17.15
N PRO A 4 -3.12 7.59 -17.63
CA PRO A 4 -4.41 7.27 -17.06
C PRO A 4 -4.22 6.80 -15.62
N VAL A 5 -4.91 7.45 -14.68
CA VAL A 5 -4.91 7.13 -13.23
C VAL A 5 -5.63 5.82 -12.90
N HIS A 6 -6.06 5.05 -13.90
CA HIS A 6 -6.66 3.74 -13.73
C HIS A 6 -5.73 2.67 -14.31
N ALA A 7 -4.76 2.25 -13.50
CA ALA A 7 -4.07 0.99 -13.73
C ALA A 7 -4.99 -0.14 -13.24
N GLU A 8 -5.47 -0.98 -14.17
CA GLU A 8 -6.21 -2.19 -13.85
C GLU A 8 -5.30 -3.11 -13.00
N LEU A 9 -5.64 -3.33 -11.74
CA LEU A 9 -4.89 -4.25 -10.87
C LEU A 9 -5.24 -5.68 -11.26
N ALA A 10 -4.28 -6.37 -11.87
CA ALA A 10 -4.43 -7.76 -12.28
C ALA A 10 -3.40 -8.65 -11.59
N VAL A 11 -3.83 -9.86 -11.20
CA VAL A 11 -2.96 -10.87 -10.59
C VAL A 11 -1.81 -11.20 -11.55
N GLY A 12 -0.59 -11.29 -11.00
CA GLY A 12 0.63 -11.59 -11.77
C GLY A 12 1.22 -10.41 -12.52
N LYS A 13 0.56 -9.23 -12.54
CA LYS A 13 1.18 -7.99 -13.02
C LYS A 13 1.96 -7.30 -11.88
N PRO A 14 3.06 -6.59 -12.20
CA PRO A 14 3.71 -5.75 -11.21
C PRO A 14 2.73 -4.72 -10.64
N ALA A 15 2.74 -4.57 -9.31
CA ALA A 15 1.99 -3.50 -8.66
C ALA A 15 2.47 -2.12 -9.15
N PRO A 16 1.55 -1.13 -9.29
CA PRO A 16 1.93 0.24 -9.59
C PRO A 16 2.88 0.79 -8.53
N ASP A 17 3.90 1.53 -8.96
CA ASP A 17 4.84 2.15 -8.03
C ASP A 17 4.21 3.40 -7.41
N PHE A 18 4.36 3.54 -6.10
CA PHE A 18 3.91 4.70 -5.34
C PHE A 18 4.89 5.01 -4.21
N GLU A 19 4.78 6.22 -3.68
CA GLU A 19 5.58 6.69 -2.55
C GLU A 19 4.66 7.38 -1.54
N LEU A 20 4.79 7.01 -0.28
CA LEU A 20 4.00 7.57 0.82
C LEU A 20 4.91 7.84 2.03
N PRO A 21 4.69 8.93 2.76
CA PRO A 21 5.35 9.14 4.04
C PRO A 21 4.82 8.16 5.09
N ASP A 22 5.71 7.69 5.97
CA ASP A 22 5.32 7.03 7.23
C ASP A 22 4.90 8.04 8.31
N ALA A 23 4.68 7.55 9.53
CA ALA A 23 4.26 8.38 10.67
C ALA A 23 5.33 9.41 11.07
N GLU A 24 6.60 9.14 10.77
CA GLU A 24 7.75 10.00 11.04
C GLU A 24 8.05 10.94 9.85
N GLY A 25 7.31 10.83 8.75
CA GLY A 25 7.49 11.63 7.53
C GLY A 25 8.58 11.08 6.60
N THR A 26 9.12 9.89 6.87
CA THR A 26 10.08 9.23 5.97
C THR A 26 9.33 8.72 4.75
N LEU A 27 9.81 9.10 3.56
CA LEU A 27 9.23 8.61 2.31
C LEU A 27 9.63 7.15 2.06
N HIS A 28 8.63 6.29 1.89
CA HIS A 28 8.80 4.90 1.49
C HIS A 28 8.24 4.70 0.08
N ARG A 29 9.06 4.12 -0.79
CA ARG A 29 8.70 3.80 -2.17
C ARG A 29 8.48 2.31 -2.32
N LEU A 30 7.39 1.87 -2.97
CA LEU A 30 7.11 0.44 -3.11
C LEU A 30 8.26 -0.31 -3.82
N SER A 31 8.85 0.30 -4.85
CA SER A 31 9.97 -0.28 -5.57
C SER A 31 11.25 -0.48 -4.75
N SER A 32 11.45 0.22 -3.62
CA SER A 32 12.60 -0.03 -2.74
C SER A 32 12.46 -1.31 -1.93
N LEU A 33 11.25 -1.86 -1.81
CA LEU A 33 10.94 -3.08 -1.04
C LEU A 33 11.01 -4.37 -1.88
N ARG A 34 11.48 -4.29 -3.14
CA ARG A 34 11.62 -5.46 -4.02
C ARG A 34 12.55 -6.51 -3.42
N GLY A 35 12.29 -7.78 -3.75
CA GLY A 35 13.02 -8.92 -3.20
C GLY A 35 12.49 -9.42 -1.84
N ARG A 36 11.45 -8.78 -1.31
CA ARG A 36 10.74 -9.20 -0.10
C ARG A 36 9.24 -9.35 -0.40
N TRP A 37 8.55 -10.19 0.38
CA TRP A 37 7.10 -10.20 0.38
C TRP A 37 6.58 -8.95 1.08
N VAL A 38 5.63 -8.27 0.44
CA VAL A 38 5.03 -7.02 0.92
C VAL A 38 3.52 -7.14 0.78
N VAL A 39 2.80 -6.80 1.83
CA VAL A 39 1.34 -6.65 1.83
C VAL A 39 1.03 -5.17 1.89
N VAL A 40 0.23 -4.68 0.93
CA VAL A 40 -0.28 -3.30 0.91
C VAL A 40 -1.77 -3.36 1.21
N TYR A 41 -2.19 -2.66 2.27
CA TYR A 41 -3.57 -2.65 2.74
C TYR A 41 -4.02 -1.19 2.88
N PHE A 42 -5.09 -0.84 2.16
CA PHE A 42 -5.71 0.49 2.19
C PHE A 42 -6.94 0.45 3.07
N TYR A 43 -7.09 1.44 3.95
CA TYR A 43 -8.25 1.56 4.82
C TYR A 43 -8.66 3.04 4.93
N PRO A 44 -9.97 3.33 5.02
CA PRO A 44 -10.48 4.68 4.84
C PRO A 44 -10.18 5.62 6.01
N LYS A 45 -10.01 5.10 7.23
CA LYS A 45 -9.72 5.90 8.42
C LYS A 45 -9.13 5.05 9.55
N ASN A 46 -8.12 5.59 10.23
CA ASN A 46 -7.57 5.05 11.47
C ASN A 46 -8.63 5.06 12.59
N ASP A 47 -8.53 4.10 13.52
CA ASP A 47 -9.27 4.10 14.79
C ASP A 47 -10.80 4.13 14.66
N THR A 48 -11.34 3.49 13.63
CA THR A 48 -12.78 3.17 13.54
C THR A 48 -13.03 1.75 14.04
N PRO A 49 -14.23 1.40 14.55
CA PRO A 49 -14.47 0.12 15.23
C PRO A 49 -14.19 -1.14 14.39
N GLY A 50 -14.10 -1.02 13.05
CA GLY A 50 -13.66 -2.11 12.16
C GLY A 50 -12.14 -2.29 12.05
N CYS A 51 -11.36 -1.28 12.44
CA CYS A 51 -9.91 -1.18 12.18
C CYS A 51 -9.04 -2.03 13.13
N THR A 52 -9.60 -2.57 14.23
CA THR A 52 -8.83 -3.27 15.28
C THR A 52 -8.73 -4.79 15.05
N ALA A 53 -9.57 -5.39 14.21
CA ALA A 53 -9.54 -6.84 13.95
C ALA A 53 -8.68 -7.22 12.72
N GLU A 54 -8.73 -6.41 11.65
CA GLU A 54 -8.06 -6.73 10.39
C GLU A 54 -6.54 -6.52 10.46
N ALA A 55 -6.09 -5.44 11.11
CA ALA A 55 -4.65 -5.15 11.26
C ALA A 55 -3.93 -6.12 12.22
N CYS A 56 -4.62 -6.67 13.23
CA CYS A 56 -4.01 -7.60 14.19
C CYS A 56 -3.62 -8.95 13.58
N ASN A 57 -4.30 -9.38 12.50
CA ASN A 57 -4.02 -10.65 11.81
C ASN A 57 -2.97 -10.53 10.70
N LEU A 58 -2.50 -9.31 10.38
CA LEU A 58 -1.43 -9.07 9.40
C LEU A 58 -0.02 -9.13 10.02
N ARG A 59 0.10 -9.61 11.26
CA ARG A 59 1.36 -9.84 11.97
C ARG A 59 2.12 -11.05 11.44
#